data_AF-D8J9P4-F1
#
_entry.id   AF-D8J9P4-F1
#
_cell.length_a   1.000
_cell.length_b   1.000
_cell.length_c   1.000
_cell.angle_alpha   90.00
_cell.angle_beta   90.00
_cell.angle_gamma   90.00
#
_symmetry.space_group_name_H-M   'P 1'
#
loop_
_entity.id
_entity.type
_entity.pdbx_description
1 polymer ?
#
loop_
_entity_poly.entity_id
_entity_poly.type
_entity_poly.pdbx_seq_one_letter_code
_entity_poly.pdbx_strand_id
1 'polypeptide(L)'
;MYAIDDRDGFQALDQNQLAMAFAGYGVISGCGLSIETGDLGTTNTLRFGGGSALVDGTVQEIDEQTIGVSTSDPDNPRRDLLIATPAGDLSIIPGTPEAAVEEADSGKRAVRPAPPAFSEFDGTPLWEIWVGSGVATISASAFENRRFELNSVFGSISAQEATVENAPESETGVARQAEIDTVAGQKAPKDGAGTATLENYSAIDTEELNNTIQAKPGDDLHAKLSEAAGGVLRITPGTHTSGGTKLTPPSDTTIISHGALIETQADEYLLDTEGADNVVIDGGTWDGTSQTGGQAYLSVVRLGETDGSEIRNAIVQNGGYYGLNIPESNNVRAHNVISRNHYRHGVRPQNQLDGAGKGYYLTNIESYGNGQVGVNVRYEATTEATVHLSNIRTHDNGNHGLHLIEDQGTITYDISDVRSWANTGRGLFVENGTLKATSVITSGNGGDSGILADGAEVEGTGLESLNDAGNGQTYRECDRVVLTTPRAIGSESNGVELRSNVYVDVTAPQCTDNGQSAYSAGININESGTKSADFIRIDGGQLTSNWQNVRSRADSPWMTLSDVDAQGSVDVDIDISLTDETNLTVRNCRGAQA
;
A
#
# COMPACT_ATOMS: atom_id res chain seq x y z
N MET A 1 23.53 -9.47 -20.68
CA MET A 1 24.47 -8.69 -19.85
C MET A 1 24.02 -7.25 -20.03
N TYR A 2 23.15 -6.77 -19.14
CA TYR A 2 22.71 -5.38 -19.16
C TYR A 2 23.91 -4.55 -18.69
N ALA A 3 24.41 -3.66 -19.54
CA ALA A 3 25.35 -2.64 -19.11
C ALA A 3 24.51 -1.62 -18.34
N ILE A 4 24.69 -1.57 -17.02
CA ILE A 4 24.18 -0.48 -16.19
C ILE A 4 24.72 0.81 -16.82
N ASP A 5 23.85 1.72 -17.22
CA ASP A 5 24.27 3.02 -17.73
C ASP A 5 24.97 3.72 -16.57
N ASP A 6 26.11 4.37 -16.80
CA ASP A 6 26.85 5.07 -15.73
C ASP A 6 25.98 6.13 -15.02
N ARG A 7 24.89 6.57 -15.67
CA ARG A 7 23.87 7.46 -15.11
C ARG A 7 23.02 6.81 -14.01
N ASP A 8 22.88 5.48 -14.01
CA ASP A 8 22.11 4.73 -13.00
C ASP A 8 22.83 4.75 -11.64
N GLY A 9 24.18 4.81 -11.64
CA GLY A 9 24.99 4.82 -10.42
C GLY A 9 24.86 6.09 -9.58
N PHE A 10 24.63 7.25 -10.22
CA PHE A 10 24.43 8.53 -9.51
C PHE A 10 23.07 8.59 -8.80
N GLN A 11 22.03 7.99 -9.39
CA GLN A 11 20.68 7.94 -8.81
C GLN A 11 20.47 6.76 -7.84
N ALA A 12 21.32 5.73 -7.91
CA ALA A 12 21.22 4.56 -7.04
C ALA A 12 21.31 4.92 -5.56
N LEU A 13 22.12 5.91 -5.18
CA LEU A 13 22.19 6.37 -3.79
C LEU A 13 20.88 7.03 -3.36
N ASP A 14 20.24 7.83 -4.20
CA ASP A 14 18.97 8.51 -3.88
C ASP A 14 17.81 7.51 -3.67
N GLN A 15 17.73 6.47 -4.51
CA GLN A 15 16.74 5.41 -4.35
C GLN A 15 17.00 4.56 -3.10
N ASN A 16 18.26 4.24 -2.81
CA ASN A 16 18.65 3.53 -1.60
C ASN A 16 18.37 4.35 -0.34
N GLN A 17 18.52 5.67 -0.38
CA GLN A 17 18.17 6.56 0.72
C GLN A 17 16.67 6.58 1.01
N LEU A 18 15.85 6.55 -0.03
CA LEU A 18 14.41 6.39 0.13
C LEU A 18 14.05 5.02 0.74
N ALA A 19 14.65 3.93 0.26
CA ALA A 19 14.46 2.60 0.84
C ALA A 19 14.90 2.53 2.31
N MET A 20 16.01 3.18 2.65
CA MET A 20 16.51 3.31 4.02
C MET A 20 15.55 4.06 4.94
N ALA A 21 14.89 5.11 4.45
CA ALA A 21 13.87 5.80 5.21
C ALA A 21 12.73 4.87 5.63
N PHE A 22 12.31 3.97 4.73
CA PHE A 22 11.32 2.93 5.05
C PHE A 22 11.87 1.85 5.99
N ALA A 23 13.18 1.58 5.96
CA ALA A 23 13.85 0.64 6.85
C ALA A 23 14.24 1.24 8.22
N GLY A 24 13.81 2.47 8.54
CA GLY A 24 14.07 3.09 9.84
C GLY A 24 15.41 3.83 9.95
N TYR A 25 15.93 4.36 8.84
CA TYR A 25 17.13 5.20 8.83
C TYR A 25 16.78 6.61 8.37
N GLY A 26 17.16 7.65 9.11
CA GLY A 26 16.92 9.03 8.69
C GLY A 26 17.27 10.08 9.74
N VAL A 27 17.19 11.36 9.38
CA VAL A 27 17.50 12.45 10.31
C VAL A 27 16.21 12.99 10.90
N ILE A 28 16.15 13.06 12.23
CA ILE A 28 14.99 13.60 12.95
C ILE A 28 15.17 15.11 13.16
N SER A 29 16.38 15.55 13.54
CA SER A 29 16.68 16.96 13.77
C SER A 29 18.18 17.24 13.73
N GLY A 30 18.56 18.46 13.36
CA GLY A 30 19.97 18.90 13.38
C GLY A 30 20.84 18.20 12.31
N CYS A 31 21.97 17.64 12.74
CA CYS A 31 22.97 16.97 11.91
C CYS A 31 23.61 17.88 10.85
N GLY A 32 23.81 19.16 11.18
CA GLY A 32 24.48 20.12 10.30
C GLY A 32 25.98 19.86 10.17
N LEU A 33 26.54 20.12 8.98
CA LEU A 33 27.98 20.00 8.71
C LEU A 33 28.56 21.34 8.26
N SER A 34 29.74 21.68 8.78
CA SER A 34 30.47 22.89 8.42
C SER A 34 31.98 22.63 8.32
N ILE A 35 32.70 23.55 7.66
CA ILE A 35 34.16 23.52 7.60
C ILE A 35 34.71 24.00 8.94
N GLU A 36 35.62 23.22 9.54
CA GLU A 36 36.38 23.64 10.71
C GLU A 36 37.71 24.27 10.27
N THR A 37 38.69 23.44 9.87
CA THR A 37 39.91 23.93 9.21
C THR A 37 39.82 23.80 7.69
N GLY A 38 39.13 22.76 7.21
CA GLY A 38 39.14 22.33 5.81
C GLY A 38 40.41 21.57 5.41
N ASP A 39 41.44 21.49 6.27
CA ASP A 39 42.71 20.81 5.98
C ASP A 39 42.54 19.29 5.98
N LEU A 40 42.84 18.66 4.84
CA LEU A 40 42.80 17.20 4.70
C LEU A 40 43.96 16.53 5.45
N GLY A 41 43.73 15.32 5.95
CA GLY A 41 44.71 14.55 6.73
C GLY A 41 44.82 14.98 8.20
N THR A 42 43.93 15.85 8.67
CA THR A 42 43.83 16.27 10.07
C THR A 42 42.57 15.68 10.72
N THR A 43 42.49 15.66 12.05
CA THR A 43 41.31 15.15 12.78
C THR A 43 40.19 16.19 12.90
N ASN A 44 40.44 17.44 12.50
CA ASN A 44 39.54 18.57 12.65
C ASN A 44 39.28 19.28 11.32
N THR A 45 39.16 18.51 10.24
CA THR A 45 38.80 19.04 8.92
C THR A 45 37.40 19.66 8.93
N LEU A 46 36.44 18.99 9.56
CA LEU A 46 35.02 19.34 9.58
C LEU A 46 34.49 19.48 11.01
N ARG A 47 33.42 20.27 11.18
CA ARG A 47 32.64 20.34 12.42
C ARG A 47 31.20 19.89 12.16
N PHE A 48 30.77 18.89 12.91
CA PHE A 48 29.40 18.42 12.94
C PHE A 48 28.66 19.07 14.11
N GLY A 49 27.51 19.70 13.84
CA GLY A 49 26.77 20.54 14.79
C GLY A 49 25.91 19.80 15.82
N GLY A 50 26.01 18.48 15.91
CA GLY A 50 25.11 17.64 16.72
C GLY A 50 23.71 17.48 16.12
N GLY A 51 22.94 16.52 16.64
CA GLY A 51 21.58 16.26 16.22
C GLY A 51 21.13 14.84 16.54
N SER A 52 19.97 14.47 16.00
CA SER A 52 19.32 13.18 16.26
C SER A 52 19.02 12.45 14.95
N ALA A 53 19.41 11.18 14.85
CA ALA A 53 19.15 10.34 13.68
C ALA A 53 18.52 9.00 14.10
N LEU A 54 17.61 8.48 13.31
CA LEU A 54 17.13 7.11 13.40
C LEU A 54 18.16 6.21 12.73
N VAL A 55 18.63 5.16 13.40
CA VAL A 55 19.52 4.12 12.85
C VAL A 55 18.89 2.77 13.20
N ASP A 56 18.49 2.02 12.18
CA ASP A 56 17.78 0.74 12.33
C ASP A 56 16.55 0.84 13.26
N GLY A 57 15.74 1.90 13.08
CA GLY A 57 14.56 2.16 13.90
C GLY A 57 14.84 2.70 15.31
N THR A 58 16.10 2.86 15.71
CA THR A 58 16.49 3.38 17.03
C THR A 58 16.97 4.83 16.93
N VAL A 59 16.45 5.71 17.79
CA VAL A 59 16.91 7.11 17.86
C VAL A 59 18.29 7.18 18.51
N GLN A 60 19.24 7.76 17.78
CA GLN A 60 20.59 8.05 18.21
C GLN A 60 20.76 9.56 18.37
N GLU A 61 21.12 9.98 19.57
CA GLU A 61 21.55 11.36 19.85
C GLU A 61 23.05 11.46 19.62
N ILE A 62 23.46 12.41 18.78
CA ILE A 62 24.83 12.57 18.33
C ILE A 62 25.31 13.94 18.76
N ASP A 63 26.35 13.96 19.60
CA ASP A 63 26.95 15.19 20.09
C ASP A 63 27.73 15.94 18.99
N GLU A 64 27.96 17.24 19.25
CA GLU A 64 28.86 18.05 18.43
C GLU A 64 30.29 17.47 18.49
N GLN A 65 30.89 17.24 17.33
CA GLN A 65 32.26 16.73 17.25
C GLN A 65 32.98 17.18 15.98
N THR A 66 34.31 17.15 16.04
CA THR A 66 35.17 17.40 14.87
C THR A 66 35.47 16.10 14.15
N ILE A 67 35.48 16.16 12.82
CA ILE A 67 35.67 14.98 11.96
C ILE A 67 36.87 15.21 11.05
N GLY A 68 37.73 14.20 10.91
CA GLY A 68 38.85 14.21 10.00
C GLY A 68 38.51 13.61 8.65
N VAL A 69 38.97 14.24 7.56
CA VAL A 69 38.90 13.67 6.20
C VAL A 69 40.30 13.28 5.76
N SER A 70 40.47 12.07 5.22
CA SER A 70 41.78 11.59 4.80
C SER A 70 42.35 12.40 3.62
N THR A 71 43.67 12.39 3.45
CA THR A 71 44.37 13.12 2.37
C THR A 71 43.81 12.77 0.99
N SER A 72 43.76 13.75 0.08
CA SER A 72 43.34 13.51 -1.30
C SER A 72 44.29 12.54 -2.02
N ASP A 73 43.75 11.76 -2.94
CA ASP A 73 44.57 11.05 -3.94
C ASP A 73 45.14 12.07 -4.94
N PRO A 74 46.42 11.96 -5.36
CA PRO A 74 47.08 12.94 -6.21
C PRO A 74 46.55 12.97 -7.64
N ASP A 75 45.93 11.90 -8.11
CA ASP A 75 45.61 11.70 -9.53
C ASP A 75 44.10 11.63 -9.79
N ASN A 76 43.31 11.21 -8.79
CA ASN A 76 41.87 10.98 -8.96
C ASN A 76 41.04 11.56 -7.79
N PRO A 77 39.87 12.16 -8.06
CA PRO A 77 38.93 12.50 -7.00
C PRO A 77 38.26 11.26 -6.38
N ARG A 78 37.55 11.45 -5.26
CA ARG A 78 36.65 10.45 -4.63
C ARG A 78 35.45 11.13 -3.96
N ARG A 79 34.38 10.37 -3.70
CA ARG A 79 33.22 10.78 -2.88
C ARG A 79 33.26 10.04 -1.55
N ASP A 80 33.41 10.76 -0.45
CA ASP A 80 33.38 10.17 0.90
C ASP A 80 31.96 10.32 1.47
N LEU A 81 31.53 9.38 2.32
CA LEU A 81 30.20 9.39 2.94
C LEU A 81 30.31 9.49 4.46
N LEU A 82 29.68 10.50 5.05
CA LEU A 82 29.54 10.67 6.49
C LEU A 82 28.24 10.01 6.96
N ILE A 83 28.35 9.07 7.90
CA ILE A 83 27.21 8.33 8.47
C ILE A 83 27.12 8.49 9.99
N ALA A 84 25.91 8.35 10.52
CA ALA A 84 25.64 8.07 11.92
C ALA A 84 25.59 6.56 12.15
N THR A 85 26.43 6.03 13.03
CA THR A 85 26.50 4.59 13.31
C THR A 85 25.48 4.16 14.38
N PRO A 86 25.16 2.85 14.50
CA PRO A 86 24.30 2.34 15.57
C PRO A 86 24.80 2.61 17.00
N ALA A 87 26.08 2.95 17.16
CA ALA A 87 26.68 3.32 18.45
C ALA A 87 26.45 4.79 18.86
N GLY A 88 25.86 5.61 17.97
CA GLY A 88 25.73 7.06 18.16
C GLY A 88 26.97 7.86 17.76
N ASP A 89 28.00 7.21 17.19
CA ASP A 89 29.21 7.85 16.69
C ASP A 89 29.11 8.21 15.20
N LEU A 90 29.97 9.13 14.75
CA LEU A 90 30.12 9.50 13.35
C LEU A 90 31.28 8.73 12.69
N SER A 91 31.06 8.29 11.46
CA SER A 91 32.10 7.62 10.66
C SER A 91 32.13 8.19 9.24
N ILE A 92 33.34 8.39 8.71
CA ILE A 92 33.54 8.67 7.28
C ILE A 92 33.95 7.38 6.60
N ILE A 93 33.15 6.98 5.61
CA ILE A 93 33.45 5.89 4.71
C ILE A 93 34.10 6.49 3.46
N PRO A 94 35.41 6.30 3.24
CA PRO A 94 36.08 6.88 2.09
C PRO A 94 35.65 6.18 0.80
N GLY A 95 35.39 6.95 -0.24
CA GLY A 95 35.14 6.40 -1.57
C GLY A 95 36.39 5.86 -2.24
N THR A 96 36.21 5.11 -3.33
CA THR A 96 37.33 4.68 -4.17
C THR A 96 37.74 5.81 -5.12
N PRO A 97 39.02 6.24 -5.14
CA PRO A 97 39.47 7.23 -6.11
C PRO A 97 39.31 6.76 -7.55
N GLU A 98 38.69 7.58 -8.39
CA GLU A 98 38.47 7.30 -9.81
C GLU A 98 38.49 8.58 -10.64
N ALA A 99 38.94 8.47 -11.89
CA ALA A 99 38.87 9.57 -12.85
C ALA A 99 37.43 10.09 -12.97
N ALA A 100 37.25 11.40 -12.88
CA ALA A 100 35.94 12.01 -13.08
C ALA A 100 35.49 11.87 -14.54
N VAL A 101 34.26 11.40 -14.74
CA VAL A 101 33.62 11.34 -16.06
C VAL A 101 32.77 12.60 -16.24
N GLU A 102 33.05 13.37 -17.30
CA GLU A 102 32.39 14.65 -17.56
C GLU A 102 31.05 14.50 -18.30
N GLU A 103 29.99 15.04 -17.71
CA GLU A 103 28.95 15.78 -18.43
C GLU A 103 28.86 17.17 -17.78
N ALA A 104 29.52 18.17 -18.37
CA ALA A 104 29.41 19.61 -18.11
C ALA A 104 29.73 20.18 -16.70
N ASP A 105 29.77 19.40 -15.62
CA ASP A 105 30.01 19.89 -14.26
C ASP A 105 31.17 19.14 -13.54
N SER A 106 32.33 19.78 -13.43
CA SER A 106 33.43 19.29 -12.59
C SER A 106 33.09 19.42 -11.10
N GLY A 107 33.39 18.40 -10.27
CA GLY A 107 33.17 18.44 -8.81
C GLY A 107 32.06 17.50 -8.36
N LYS A 108 31.31 17.87 -7.31
CA LYS A 108 30.26 17.01 -6.71
C LYS A 108 29.13 16.57 -7.65
N ARG A 109 29.03 17.16 -8.85
CA ARG A 109 28.05 16.79 -9.88
C ARG A 109 28.60 15.83 -10.94
N ALA A 110 29.89 15.47 -10.87
CA ALA A 110 30.49 14.51 -11.79
C ALA A 110 29.91 13.11 -11.58
N VAL A 111 29.51 12.42 -12.64
CA VAL A 111 28.86 11.09 -12.53
C VAL A 111 29.79 10.06 -11.87
N ARG A 112 31.10 10.21 -12.06
CA ARG A 112 32.13 9.42 -11.37
C ARG A 112 33.12 10.33 -10.64
N PRO A 113 33.78 9.84 -9.58
CA PRO A 113 33.60 8.55 -8.89
C PRO A 113 32.22 8.39 -8.24
N ALA A 114 31.76 7.15 -8.09
CA ALA A 114 30.54 6.84 -7.34
C ALA A 114 30.80 6.93 -5.82
N PRO A 115 29.77 7.27 -5.01
CA PRO A 115 29.87 7.17 -3.55
C PRO A 115 29.95 5.70 -3.10
N PRO A 116 30.37 5.42 -1.85
CA PRO A 116 30.33 4.08 -1.27
C PRO A 116 28.94 3.44 -1.40
N ALA A 117 28.88 2.15 -1.73
CA ALA A 117 27.61 1.44 -1.83
C ALA A 117 27.01 1.19 -0.44
N PHE A 118 25.68 1.04 -0.39
CA PHE A 118 24.97 0.82 0.87
C PHE A 118 25.47 -0.41 1.66
N SER A 119 25.82 -1.49 0.96
CA SER A 119 26.36 -2.71 1.60
C SER A 119 27.71 -2.51 2.29
N GLU A 120 28.36 -1.37 2.11
CA GLU A 120 29.69 -1.07 2.67
C GLU A 120 29.62 -0.39 4.04
N PHE A 121 28.43 -0.02 4.53
CA PHE A 121 28.27 0.64 5.82
C PHE A 121 26.98 0.24 6.54
N ASP A 122 27.01 0.42 7.86
CA ASP A 122 25.88 0.23 8.76
C ASP A 122 25.64 1.55 9.50
N GLY A 123 24.62 2.30 9.06
CA GLY A 123 24.34 3.62 9.58
C GLY A 123 23.52 4.53 8.66
N THR A 124 23.06 5.65 9.21
CA THR A 124 22.26 6.65 8.49
C THR A 124 23.17 7.62 7.73
N PRO A 125 23.09 7.71 6.40
CA PRO A 125 23.88 8.66 5.63
C PRO A 125 23.44 10.10 5.93
N LEU A 126 24.41 10.97 6.19
CA LEU A 126 24.17 12.37 6.54
C LEU A 126 24.67 13.29 5.43
N TRP A 127 25.91 13.13 5.02
CA TRP A 127 26.56 14.02 4.06
C TRP A 127 27.46 13.25 3.12
N GLU A 128 27.45 13.66 1.86
CA GLU A 128 28.47 13.24 0.91
C GLU A 128 29.48 14.37 0.71
N ILE A 129 30.76 14.01 0.63
CA ILE A 129 31.89 14.93 0.61
C ILE A 129 32.74 14.64 -0.61
N TRP A 130 32.79 15.59 -1.55
CA TRP A 130 33.67 15.52 -2.70
C TRP A 130 35.12 15.87 -2.31
N VAL A 131 36.04 14.93 -2.48
CA VAL A 131 37.47 15.15 -2.29
C VAL A 131 38.13 15.22 -3.66
N GLY A 132 38.51 16.44 -4.06
CA GLY A 132 39.19 16.68 -5.33
C GLY A 132 40.58 16.04 -5.40
N SER A 133 41.03 15.70 -6.60
CA SER A 133 42.39 15.21 -6.84
C SER A 133 43.43 16.26 -6.44
N GLY A 134 44.42 15.85 -5.65
CA GLY A 134 45.59 16.64 -5.26
C GLY A 134 45.29 17.88 -4.39
N VAL A 135 44.08 18.03 -3.84
CA VAL A 135 43.72 19.20 -3.02
C VAL A 135 44.23 19.03 -1.59
N ALA A 136 44.74 20.11 -0.99
CA ALA A 136 45.12 20.11 0.43
C ALA A 136 43.94 20.46 1.36
N THR A 137 42.92 21.11 0.82
CA THR A 137 41.78 21.64 1.58
C THR A 137 40.46 21.37 0.88
N ILE A 138 39.39 21.14 1.66
CA ILE A 138 38.01 21.10 1.18
C ILE A 138 37.26 22.40 1.52
N SER A 139 36.21 22.68 0.77
CA SER A 139 35.37 23.87 0.96
C SER A 139 33.90 23.47 1.06
N ALA A 140 33.04 24.38 1.54
CA ALA A 140 31.62 24.10 1.71
C ALA A 140 30.90 23.69 0.41
N SER A 141 31.41 24.07 -0.77
CA SER A 141 30.82 23.64 -2.04
C SER A 141 31.01 22.15 -2.31
N ALA A 142 31.92 21.48 -1.61
CA ALA A 142 32.19 20.05 -1.72
C ALA A 142 31.11 19.18 -1.05
N PHE A 143 30.19 19.76 -0.28
CA PHE A 143 29.17 19.01 0.43
C PHE A 143 27.90 18.84 -0.40
N GLU A 144 27.34 17.65 -0.31
CA GLU A 144 26.00 17.32 -0.77
C GLU A 144 25.19 16.80 0.41
N ASN A 145 24.01 17.40 0.61
CA ASN A 145 23.13 17.03 1.70
C ASN A 145 22.48 15.70 1.35
N ARG A 146 22.76 14.69 2.17
CA ARG A 146 22.27 13.32 2.03
C ARG A 146 21.27 12.96 3.14
N ARG A 147 20.91 13.93 3.98
CA ARG A 147 19.94 13.74 5.06
C ARG A 147 18.55 13.55 4.46
N PHE A 148 17.97 12.39 4.71
CA PHE A 148 16.54 12.19 4.56
C PHE A 148 15.87 12.68 5.85
N GLU A 149 15.29 13.88 5.81
CA GLU A 149 14.61 14.45 6.97
C GLU A 149 13.31 13.68 7.22
N LEU A 150 13.30 12.87 8.28
CA LEU A 150 12.09 12.29 8.80
C LEU A 150 11.35 13.41 9.53
N ASN A 151 10.18 13.76 9.02
CA ASN A 151 9.31 14.68 9.73
C ASN A 151 9.06 14.09 11.13
N SER A 152 9.40 14.83 12.19
CA SER A 152 9.17 14.39 13.57
C SER A 152 7.69 14.17 13.89
N VAL A 153 6.79 14.58 12.99
CA VAL A 153 5.35 14.28 13.01
C VAL A 153 5.02 12.85 12.53
N PHE A 154 5.98 12.11 11.95
CA PHE A 154 5.92 10.64 11.91
C PHE A 154 6.32 10.00 13.25
N GLY A 155 6.58 10.81 14.29
CA GLY A 155 6.38 10.39 15.67
C GLY A 155 5.00 9.77 15.78
N SER A 156 4.92 8.63 16.46
CA SER A 156 3.77 7.71 16.43
C SER A 156 2.42 8.39 16.18
N ILE A 157 1.62 7.82 15.28
CA ILE A 157 0.21 8.23 15.07
C ILE A 157 -0.59 8.26 16.40
N SER A 158 -0.08 7.61 17.45
CA SER A 158 -0.63 7.69 18.81
C SER A 158 -0.45 9.01 19.55
N ALA A 159 0.33 9.99 19.07
CA ALA A 159 0.64 11.23 19.81
C ALA A 159 0.04 12.52 19.24
N GLN A 160 -0.67 12.49 18.09
CA GLN A 160 -1.46 13.65 17.65
C GLN A 160 -2.83 13.65 18.32
N GLU A 161 -2.92 14.19 19.53
CA GLU A 161 -4.20 14.63 20.06
C GLU A 161 -4.69 15.81 19.23
N ALA A 162 -5.74 15.59 18.44
CA ALA A 162 -6.52 16.67 17.85
C ALA A 162 -7.27 17.41 18.98
N THR A 163 -6.62 18.38 19.62
CA THR A 163 -7.33 19.31 20.51
C THR A 163 -8.18 20.23 19.65
N VAL A 164 -9.48 19.96 19.59
CA VAL A 164 -10.49 20.85 19.00
C VAL A 164 -10.70 22.05 19.94
N GLU A 165 -9.70 22.91 20.08
CA GLU A 165 -9.89 24.22 20.68
C GLU A 165 -10.52 25.14 19.64
N ASN A 166 -11.84 25.33 19.76
CA ASN A 166 -12.68 26.29 19.04
C ASN A 166 -13.32 25.81 17.71
N ALA A 167 -14.19 24.80 17.78
CA ALA A 167 -15.26 24.69 16.78
C ALA A 167 -16.33 25.76 17.07
N PRO A 168 -16.79 26.53 16.06
CA PRO A 168 -17.84 27.54 16.25
C PRO A 168 -19.13 26.88 16.70
N GLU A 169 -19.70 27.36 17.82
CA GLU A 169 -21.01 26.95 18.32
C GLU A 169 -22.06 27.19 17.23
N SER A 170 -22.49 26.12 16.55
CA SER A 170 -23.68 26.15 15.72
C SER A 170 -24.83 25.49 16.47
N GLU A 171 -26.05 26.03 16.30
CA GLU A 171 -27.27 25.64 17.02
C GLU A 171 -27.67 24.15 16.86
N THR A 172 -26.97 23.38 16.03
CA THR A 172 -27.16 21.92 15.90
C THR A 172 -26.48 21.10 16.99
N GLY A 173 -25.56 21.71 17.78
CA GLY A 173 -24.85 21.03 18.87
C GLY A 173 -25.75 20.61 20.05
N VAL A 174 -26.79 21.39 20.35
CA VAL A 174 -27.71 21.11 21.47
C VAL A 174 -28.64 19.92 21.15
N ALA A 175 -29.05 19.79 19.88
CA ALA A 175 -29.86 18.66 19.44
C ALA A 175 -29.06 17.35 19.42
N ARG A 176 -27.79 17.40 19.00
CA ARG A 176 -26.88 16.23 19.03
C ARG A 176 -26.53 15.79 20.44
N GLN A 177 -26.31 16.75 21.36
CA GLN A 177 -26.01 16.41 22.76
C GLN A 177 -27.21 15.73 23.46
N ALA A 178 -28.44 16.17 23.17
CA ALA A 178 -29.64 15.52 23.70
C ALA A 178 -29.86 14.09 23.15
N GLU A 179 -29.43 13.83 21.91
CA GLU A 179 -29.47 12.51 21.29
C GLU A 179 -28.42 11.56 21.91
N ILE A 180 -27.22 12.08 22.19
CA ILE A 180 -26.14 11.36 22.90
C ILE A 180 -26.55 11.04 24.35
N ASP A 181 -27.16 12.00 25.06
CA ASP A 181 -27.62 11.80 26.44
C ASP A 181 -28.77 10.78 26.55
N THR A 182 -29.57 10.63 25.48
CA THR A 182 -30.65 9.65 25.41
C THR A 182 -30.13 8.22 25.17
N VAL A 183 -29.04 8.07 24.40
CA VAL A 183 -28.35 6.79 24.20
C VAL A 183 -27.59 6.37 25.47
N ALA A 184 -26.99 7.31 26.20
CA ALA A 184 -26.29 7.04 27.47
C ALA A 184 -27.24 6.65 28.64
N GLY A 185 -28.54 6.93 28.53
CA GLY A 185 -29.54 6.64 29.57
C GLY A 185 -30.07 5.20 29.58
N GLN A 186 -29.80 4.39 28.56
CA GLN A 186 -30.21 2.98 28.55
C GLN A 186 -29.18 2.12 29.29
N LYS A 187 -29.55 1.71 30.51
CA LYS A 187 -28.78 0.84 31.41
C LYS A 187 -28.26 -0.42 30.70
N ALA A 188 -26.99 -0.40 30.32
CA ALA A 188 -26.18 -1.60 30.20
C ALA A 188 -25.87 -2.18 31.61
N PRO A 189 -25.64 -3.50 31.74
CA PRO A 189 -25.33 -4.12 33.03
C PRO A 189 -24.05 -3.52 33.61
N LYS A 190 -24.09 -3.20 34.90
CA LYS A 190 -22.89 -2.86 35.69
C LYS A 190 -21.91 -4.02 35.60
N ASP A 191 -20.78 -3.81 34.94
CA ASP A 191 -19.43 -4.17 35.37
C ASP A 191 -18.45 -3.22 34.63
N GLY A 192 -17.36 -2.83 35.29
CA GLY A 192 -16.76 -1.50 35.18
C GLY A 192 -16.01 -1.18 33.88
N ALA A 193 -16.33 -0.02 33.30
CA ALA A 193 -15.52 0.63 32.27
C ALA A 193 -14.72 1.77 32.92
N GLY A 194 -13.41 1.55 33.09
CA GLY A 194 -12.44 2.61 33.29
C GLY A 194 -12.20 3.33 31.97
N THR A 195 -12.16 4.66 32.01
CA THR A 195 -11.73 5.50 30.89
C THR A 195 -10.23 5.27 30.64
N ALA A 196 -9.89 4.52 29.60
CA ALA A 196 -8.52 4.39 29.13
C ALA A 196 -8.13 5.67 28.37
N THR A 197 -7.34 6.52 29.02
CA THR A 197 -6.59 7.61 28.41
C THR A 197 -5.27 7.06 27.88
N LEU A 198 -4.85 7.53 26.70
CA LEU A 198 -3.72 7.00 25.92
C LEU A 198 -2.37 7.52 26.44
N GLU A 199 -2.16 7.53 27.76
CA GLU A 199 -0.90 7.96 28.40
C GLU A 199 0.00 6.80 28.88
N ASN A 200 -0.30 5.53 28.57
CA ASN A 200 0.47 4.39 29.09
C ASN A 200 0.85 3.34 28.02
N TYR A 201 1.84 3.64 27.18
CA TYR A 201 2.65 2.60 26.51
C TYR A 201 4.06 2.44 27.10
N SER A 202 4.42 3.21 28.14
CA SER A 202 5.68 3.04 28.89
C SER A 202 5.55 2.23 30.18
N ALA A 203 4.35 1.74 30.49
CA ALA A 203 4.10 0.84 31.60
C ALA A 203 3.16 -0.27 31.12
N ILE A 204 3.73 -1.28 30.44
CA ILE A 204 3.10 -2.61 30.42
C ILE A 204 2.86 -2.94 31.89
N ASP A 205 1.60 -3.16 32.26
CA ASP A 205 1.25 -3.51 33.61
C ASP A 205 2.10 -4.73 34.01
N THR A 206 2.78 -4.65 35.14
CA THR A 206 3.57 -5.78 35.66
C THR A 206 2.75 -7.06 35.79
N GLU A 207 1.42 -6.97 35.85
CA GLU A 207 0.52 -8.12 35.80
C GLU A 207 0.40 -8.74 34.39
N GLU A 208 0.40 -7.93 33.33
CA GLU A 208 0.41 -8.36 31.92
C GLU A 208 1.75 -9.02 31.53
N LEU A 209 2.86 -8.52 32.09
CA LEU A 209 4.19 -9.10 31.96
C LEU A 209 4.32 -10.48 32.63
N ASN A 210 3.57 -10.74 33.71
CA ASN A 210 3.61 -12.03 34.41
C ASN A 210 2.85 -13.15 33.67
N ASN A 211 1.92 -12.79 32.77
CA ASN A 211 1.19 -13.74 31.93
C ASN A 211 1.74 -13.83 30.49
N THR A 212 2.88 -13.20 30.21
CA THR A 212 3.52 -13.27 28.90
C THR A 212 4.43 -14.50 28.81
N ILE A 213 4.09 -15.42 27.92
CA ILE A 213 4.96 -16.53 27.55
C ILE A 213 5.96 -16.04 26.50
N GLN A 214 7.24 -16.37 26.66
CA GLN A 214 8.28 -16.04 25.67
C GLN A 214 8.70 -17.28 24.89
N ALA A 215 8.84 -17.12 23.58
CA ALA A 215 9.44 -18.10 22.68
C ALA A 215 10.75 -17.55 22.11
N LYS A 216 11.84 -18.33 22.24
CA LYS A 216 13.17 -18.07 21.70
C LYS A 216 13.45 -18.96 20.50
N PRO A 217 14.39 -18.58 19.61
CA PRO A 217 14.81 -19.44 18.52
C PRO A 217 15.16 -20.85 19.02
N GLY A 218 14.53 -21.86 18.42
CA GLY A 218 14.67 -23.28 18.80
C GLY A 218 13.66 -23.79 19.82
N ASP A 219 12.83 -22.92 20.40
CA ASP A 219 11.68 -23.36 21.21
C ASP A 219 10.60 -24.01 20.32
N ASP A 220 9.86 -24.95 20.91
CA ASP A 220 8.67 -25.52 20.29
C ASP A 220 7.51 -24.51 20.37
N LEU A 221 7.21 -23.87 19.24
CA LEU A 221 6.14 -22.86 19.17
C LEU A 221 4.75 -23.44 19.48
N HIS A 222 4.50 -24.74 19.27
CA HIS A 222 3.21 -25.37 19.63
C HIS A 222 3.03 -25.41 21.14
N ALA A 223 4.06 -25.85 21.85
CA ALA A 223 4.06 -25.86 23.30
C ALA A 223 3.88 -24.44 23.85
N LYS A 224 4.57 -23.45 23.26
CA LYS A 224 4.47 -22.05 23.68
C LYS A 224 3.11 -21.41 23.41
N LEU A 225 2.48 -21.72 22.29
CA LEU A 225 1.09 -21.30 22.03
C LEU A 225 0.11 -21.92 23.01
N SER A 226 0.26 -23.21 23.32
CA SER A 226 -0.59 -23.87 24.32
C SER A 226 -0.39 -23.30 25.73
N GLU A 227 0.82 -22.90 26.09
CA GLU A 227 1.12 -22.23 27.37
C GLU A 227 0.49 -20.82 27.42
N ALA A 228 0.36 -20.15 26.27
CA ALA A 228 -0.17 -18.80 26.13
C ALA A 228 -1.68 -18.73 25.88
N ALA A 229 -2.42 -19.83 26.05
CA ALA A 229 -3.86 -19.89 25.79
C ALA A 229 -4.64 -18.81 26.55
N GLY A 230 -5.33 -17.92 25.82
CA GLY A 230 -6.06 -16.78 26.39
C GLY A 230 -5.17 -15.66 26.95
N GLY A 231 -3.90 -15.64 26.57
CA GLY A 231 -2.90 -14.68 27.03
C GLY A 231 -1.99 -14.19 25.90
N VAL A 232 -0.75 -13.85 26.24
CA VAL A 232 0.21 -13.25 25.31
C VAL A 232 1.38 -14.19 25.07
N LEU A 233 1.62 -14.54 23.80
CA LEU A 233 2.85 -15.16 23.34
C LEU A 233 3.76 -14.09 22.70
N ARG A 234 4.93 -13.84 23.30
CA ARG A 234 5.98 -13.02 22.70
C ARG A 234 7.04 -13.90 22.05
N ILE A 235 7.09 -13.87 20.72
CA ILE A 235 8.15 -14.49 19.93
C ILE A 235 9.30 -13.48 19.82
N THR A 236 10.46 -13.84 20.37
CA THR A 236 11.64 -12.97 20.36
C THR A 236 12.26 -12.88 18.96
N PRO A 237 12.99 -11.80 18.63
CA PRO A 237 13.66 -11.66 17.33
C PRO A 237 14.57 -12.85 16.98
N GLY A 238 14.65 -13.15 15.68
CA GLY A 238 15.41 -14.28 15.13
C GLY A 238 14.55 -15.25 14.31
N THR A 239 15.16 -16.32 13.82
CA THR A 239 14.48 -17.34 13.00
C THR A 239 13.86 -18.41 13.89
N HIS A 240 12.58 -18.70 13.66
CA HIS A 240 11.81 -19.75 14.30
C HIS A 240 11.20 -20.66 13.24
N THR A 241 10.94 -21.90 13.61
CA THR A 241 10.31 -22.89 12.72
C THR A 241 9.05 -23.45 13.37
N SER A 242 7.99 -23.67 12.59
CA SER A 242 6.74 -24.26 13.11
C SER A 242 6.83 -25.76 13.44
N GLY A 243 7.95 -26.44 13.18
CA GLY A 243 8.12 -27.85 13.57
C GLY A 243 7.37 -28.89 12.71
N GLY A 244 6.97 -28.54 11.48
CA GLY A 244 6.35 -29.47 10.51
C GLY A 244 4.83 -29.58 10.58
N THR A 245 4.20 -28.95 11.57
CA THR A 245 2.74 -28.85 11.70
C THR A 245 2.30 -27.39 11.75
N LYS A 246 1.04 -27.11 11.37
CA LYS A 246 0.46 -25.76 11.42
C LYS A 246 0.28 -25.28 12.86
N LEU A 247 0.63 -24.03 13.16
CA LEU A 247 0.39 -23.38 14.44
C LEU A 247 -1.11 -23.09 14.59
N THR A 248 -1.71 -23.52 15.70
CA THR A 248 -3.14 -23.31 16.00
C THR A 248 -3.30 -22.53 17.31
N PRO A 249 -3.29 -21.19 17.28
CA PRO A 249 -3.51 -20.41 18.49
C PRO A 249 -4.92 -20.65 19.06
N PRO A 250 -5.07 -20.82 20.38
CA PRO A 250 -6.37 -20.82 21.04
C PRO A 250 -7.07 -19.45 20.92
N SER A 251 -8.38 -19.40 21.14
CA SER A 251 -9.11 -18.13 21.24
C SER A 251 -8.49 -17.18 22.27
N ASP A 252 -8.71 -15.89 22.09
CA ASP A 252 -8.23 -14.81 22.95
C ASP A 252 -6.70 -14.79 23.12
N THR A 253 -5.96 -15.36 22.17
CA THR A 253 -4.49 -15.39 22.18
C THR A 253 -3.93 -14.21 21.38
N THR A 254 -3.01 -13.47 21.98
CA THR A 254 -2.21 -12.44 21.29
C THR A 254 -0.80 -12.93 21.03
N ILE A 255 -0.36 -12.90 19.77
CA ILE A 255 0.99 -13.25 19.33
C ILE A 255 1.71 -11.96 18.96
N ILE A 256 2.83 -11.68 19.64
CA ILE A 256 3.70 -10.53 19.35
C ILE A 256 5.03 -11.05 18.79
N SER A 257 5.35 -10.73 17.53
CA SER A 257 6.46 -11.34 16.79
C SER A 257 7.36 -10.33 16.06
N HIS A 258 7.39 -9.08 16.51
CA HIS A 258 8.27 -8.03 15.95
C HIS A 258 9.74 -8.48 15.85
N GLY A 259 10.31 -8.38 14.63
CA GLY A 259 11.68 -8.80 14.34
C GLY A 259 11.91 -10.32 14.26
N ALA A 260 10.87 -11.14 14.43
CA ALA A 260 10.95 -12.58 14.23
C ALA A 260 10.69 -12.94 12.76
N LEU A 261 11.43 -13.94 12.26
CA LEU A 261 11.14 -14.67 11.04
C LEU A 261 10.58 -16.04 11.45
N ILE A 262 9.33 -16.34 11.09
CA ILE A 262 8.70 -17.63 11.36
C ILE A 262 8.57 -18.36 10.04
N GLU A 263 9.29 -19.47 9.91
CA GLU A 263 9.28 -20.34 8.73
C GLU A 263 8.40 -21.56 8.99
N THR A 264 7.61 -21.94 7.99
CA THR A 264 6.84 -23.18 8.05
C THR A 264 7.61 -24.35 7.46
N GLN A 265 7.45 -25.54 8.02
CA GLN A 265 7.76 -26.80 7.33
C GLN A 265 6.48 -27.59 6.98
N ALA A 266 5.31 -27.00 7.23
CA ALA A 266 4.03 -27.64 6.94
C ALA A 266 3.66 -27.50 5.46
N ASP A 267 2.85 -28.45 4.99
CA ASP A 267 2.39 -28.52 3.60
C ASP A 267 1.11 -27.70 3.33
N GLU A 268 0.40 -27.26 4.37
CA GLU A 268 -0.94 -26.64 4.23
C GLU A 268 -1.06 -25.23 4.82
N TYR A 269 -0.65 -25.03 6.09
CA TYR A 269 -0.69 -23.73 6.74
C TYR A 269 0.53 -23.51 7.63
N LEU A 270 1.07 -22.29 7.71
CA LEU A 270 2.00 -21.95 8.79
C LEU A 270 1.21 -21.71 10.08
N LEU A 271 0.22 -20.83 10.03
CA LEU A 271 -0.67 -20.51 11.13
C LEU A 271 -2.13 -20.60 10.67
N ASP A 272 -2.98 -21.20 11.49
CA ASP A 272 -4.40 -21.38 11.22
C ASP A 272 -5.23 -21.13 12.48
N THR A 273 -6.15 -20.17 12.43
CA THR A 273 -7.06 -19.83 13.53
C THR A 273 -8.41 -20.53 13.46
N GLU A 274 -8.56 -21.58 12.64
CA GLU A 274 -9.83 -22.32 12.48
C GLU A 274 -10.59 -22.54 13.80
N GLY A 275 -11.73 -21.86 13.96
CA GLY A 275 -12.60 -21.94 15.14
C GLY A 275 -12.12 -21.20 16.39
N ALA A 276 -11.01 -20.47 16.33
CA ALA A 276 -10.47 -19.65 17.40
C ALA A 276 -10.82 -18.17 17.18
N ASP A 277 -11.50 -17.56 18.15
CA ASP A 277 -11.96 -16.16 18.09
C ASP A 277 -10.99 -15.21 18.78
N ASN A 278 -11.04 -13.92 18.41
CA ASN A 278 -10.23 -12.85 19.01
C ASN A 278 -8.72 -13.13 19.02
N VAL A 279 -8.20 -13.85 18.02
CA VAL A 279 -6.76 -14.07 17.89
C VAL A 279 -6.13 -12.81 17.31
N VAL A 280 -5.08 -12.30 17.95
CA VAL A 280 -4.34 -11.12 17.47
C VAL A 280 -2.93 -11.53 17.07
N ILE A 281 -2.51 -11.21 15.85
CA ILE A 281 -1.16 -11.40 15.34
C ILE A 281 -0.53 -10.03 15.10
N ASP A 282 0.50 -9.68 15.85
CA ASP A 282 1.15 -8.36 15.80
C ASP A 282 2.65 -8.50 15.52
N GLY A 283 3.03 -8.18 14.29
CA GLY A 283 4.43 -8.17 13.86
C GLY A 283 4.88 -9.40 13.08
N GLY A 284 6.19 -9.40 12.82
CA GLY A 284 6.95 -10.53 12.29
C GLY A 284 6.84 -10.76 10.78
N THR A 285 7.78 -11.55 10.28
CA THR A 285 7.76 -12.09 8.93
C THR A 285 7.31 -13.54 8.99
N TRP A 286 6.19 -13.84 8.35
CA TRP A 286 5.59 -15.15 8.25
C TRP A 286 5.90 -15.70 6.86
N ASP A 287 6.68 -16.78 6.80
CA ASP A 287 7.34 -17.22 5.58
C ASP A 287 6.99 -18.67 5.19
N GLY A 288 6.52 -18.82 3.96
CA GLY A 288 6.26 -20.11 3.31
C GLY A 288 7.49 -20.78 2.68
N THR A 289 8.69 -20.17 2.76
CA THR A 289 9.97 -20.49 2.06
C THR A 289 10.42 -21.94 1.96
N SER A 290 9.82 -22.89 2.65
CA SER A 290 10.17 -24.31 2.55
C SER A 290 9.69 -25.01 1.26
N GLN A 291 9.02 -24.32 0.34
CA GLN A 291 8.32 -24.98 -0.75
C GLN A 291 9.04 -24.84 -2.11
N THR A 292 9.82 -25.86 -2.46
CA THR A 292 10.54 -25.97 -3.75
C THR A 292 9.63 -26.36 -4.93
N GLY A 293 8.32 -26.55 -4.70
CA GLY A 293 7.44 -27.24 -5.64
C GLY A 293 6.10 -26.58 -5.98
N GLY A 294 5.81 -25.37 -5.50
CA GLY A 294 4.51 -24.73 -5.75
C GLY A 294 3.35 -25.60 -5.27
N GLN A 295 3.46 -26.18 -4.06
CA GLN A 295 2.39 -26.98 -3.48
C GLN A 295 1.08 -26.19 -3.55
N ALA A 296 0.12 -26.74 -4.29
CA ALA A 296 -1.24 -26.26 -4.27
C ALA A 296 -1.70 -26.28 -2.80
N TYR A 297 -2.38 -25.22 -2.38
CA TYR A 297 -3.06 -25.07 -1.09
C TYR A 297 -2.28 -24.51 0.12
N LEU A 298 -0.94 -24.32 0.07
CA LEU A 298 -0.26 -23.67 1.21
C LEU A 298 -0.74 -22.22 1.38
N SER A 299 -1.46 -21.92 2.46
CA SER A 299 -1.74 -20.53 2.88
C SER A 299 -0.84 -20.20 4.07
N VAL A 300 -0.06 -19.13 4.01
CA VAL A 300 0.89 -18.84 5.10
C VAL A 300 0.13 -18.57 6.39
N VAL A 301 -0.77 -17.59 6.38
CA VAL A 301 -1.64 -17.29 7.52
C VAL A 301 -3.09 -17.50 7.10
N ARG A 302 -3.82 -18.36 7.82
CA ARG A 302 -5.27 -18.54 7.68
C ARG A 302 -5.97 -17.97 8.92
N LEU A 303 -6.75 -16.91 8.71
CA LEU A 303 -7.73 -16.41 9.67
C LEU A 303 -9.09 -17.00 9.30
N GLY A 304 -9.27 -18.30 9.54
CA GLY A 304 -10.42 -19.05 9.08
C GLY A 304 -11.45 -19.31 10.18
N GLU A 305 -12.74 -19.29 9.83
CA GLU A 305 -13.84 -19.65 10.76
C GLU A 305 -13.72 -18.95 12.12
N THR A 306 -13.39 -17.65 12.10
CA THR A 306 -13.06 -16.86 13.29
C THR A 306 -13.92 -15.60 13.37
N ASP A 307 -14.22 -15.14 14.59
CA ASP A 307 -14.82 -13.85 14.87
C ASP A 307 -13.84 -12.92 15.62
N GLY A 308 -13.72 -11.68 15.15
CA GLY A 308 -12.96 -10.63 15.83
C GLY A 308 -11.43 -10.78 15.78
N SER A 309 -10.88 -11.72 15.00
CA SER A 309 -9.43 -11.88 14.86
C SER A 309 -8.78 -10.77 14.04
N GLU A 310 -7.52 -10.49 14.34
CA GLU A 310 -6.74 -9.39 13.77
C GLU A 310 -5.33 -9.84 13.38
N ILE A 311 -4.85 -9.37 12.23
CA ILE A 311 -3.42 -9.39 11.88
C ILE A 311 -2.93 -7.98 11.58
N ARG A 312 -1.77 -7.62 12.14
CA ARG A 312 -1.18 -6.30 11.99
C ARG A 312 0.32 -6.25 11.99
N ASN A 313 0.87 -5.21 11.36
CA ASN A 313 2.31 -4.93 11.31
C ASN A 313 3.15 -6.11 10.80
N ALA A 314 2.58 -6.94 9.93
CA ALA A 314 3.13 -8.23 9.55
C ALA A 314 3.54 -8.28 8.08
N ILE A 315 4.59 -9.04 7.79
CA ILE A 315 4.96 -9.43 6.43
C ILE A 315 4.55 -10.89 6.26
N VAL A 316 3.78 -11.18 5.23
CA VAL A 316 3.37 -12.54 4.84
C VAL A 316 3.95 -12.81 3.46
N GLN A 317 4.77 -13.85 3.31
CA GLN A 317 5.50 -14.05 2.06
C GLN A 317 5.70 -15.52 1.66
N ASN A 318 5.97 -15.72 0.36
CA ASN A 318 6.39 -17.01 -0.23
C ASN A 318 5.40 -18.17 -0.01
N GLY A 319 4.11 -17.87 0.07
CA GLY A 319 3.04 -18.88 0.18
C GLY A 319 2.85 -19.68 -1.11
N GLY A 320 2.60 -20.98 -1.00
CA GLY A 320 2.36 -21.88 -2.14
C GLY A 320 0.99 -21.70 -2.82
N TYR A 321 0.04 -21.05 -2.15
CA TYR A 321 -1.26 -20.69 -2.73
C TYR A 321 -1.68 -19.30 -2.27
N TYR A 322 -1.91 -19.09 -0.98
CA TYR A 322 -2.33 -17.78 -0.44
C TYR A 322 -1.29 -17.22 0.53
N GLY A 323 -1.20 -15.90 0.62
CA GLY A 323 -0.50 -15.24 1.72
C GLY A 323 -1.36 -15.26 2.97
N LEU A 324 -2.28 -14.30 3.01
CA LEU A 324 -3.29 -14.17 4.06
C LEU A 324 -4.64 -14.65 3.52
N ASN A 325 -5.12 -15.79 4.02
CA ASN A 325 -6.42 -16.35 3.67
C ASN A 325 -7.42 -16.09 4.80
N ILE A 326 -8.59 -15.54 4.51
CA ILE A 326 -9.62 -15.21 5.51
C ILE A 326 -10.95 -15.88 5.11
N PRO A 327 -11.05 -17.22 5.21
CA PRO A 327 -12.28 -17.92 4.86
C PRO A 327 -13.30 -17.88 6.00
N GLU A 328 -14.58 -17.67 5.67
CA GLU A 328 -15.73 -17.97 6.52
C GLU A 328 -15.70 -17.29 7.90
N SER A 329 -15.22 -16.05 7.95
CA SER A 329 -14.96 -15.33 9.19
C SER A 329 -15.79 -14.05 9.32
N ASN A 330 -15.88 -13.50 10.53
CA ASN A 330 -16.58 -12.25 10.82
C ASN A 330 -15.68 -11.29 11.59
N ASN A 331 -15.93 -9.99 11.41
CA ASN A 331 -15.26 -8.90 12.12
C ASN A 331 -13.72 -8.96 12.06
N VAL A 332 -13.16 -9.56 10.98
CA VAL A 332 -11.72 -9.72 10.82
C VAL A 332 -11.07 -8.43 10.38
N ARG A 333 -9.94 -8.10 11.01
CA ARG A 333 -9.13 -6.92 10.69
C ARG A 333 -7.76 -7.33 10.16
N ALA A 334 -7.34 -6.72 9.06
CA ALA A 334 -5.96 -6.75 8.62
C ALA A 334 -5.47 -5.33 8.44
N HIS A 335 -4.42 -4.93 9.15
CA HIS A 335 -3.91 -3.57 9.03
C HIS A 335 -2.38 -3.46 9.03
N ASN A 336 -1.82 -2.66 8.12
CA ASN A 336 -0.36 -2.56 7.96
C ASN A 336 0.27 -3.93 7.64
N VAL A 337 -0.24 -4.60 6.61
CA VAL A 337 0.22 -5.93 6.18
C VAL A 337 0.84 -5.85 4.80
N ILE A 338 2.04 -6.43 4.65
CA ILE A 338 2.70 -6.63 3.36
C ILE A 338 2.53 -8.10 2.96
N SER A 339 1.90 -8.38 1.82
CA SER A 339 1.70 -9.73 1.29
C SER A 339 2.40 -9.90 -0.07
N ARG A 340 3.44 -10.73 -0.15
CA ARG A 340 4.27 -10.77 -1.36
C ARG A 340 4.80 -12.14 -1.78
N ASN A 341 5.10 -12.25 -3.08
CA ASN A 341 5.75 -13.42 -3.67
C ASN A 341 4.98 -14.73 -3.45
N HIS A 342 3.65 -14.67 -3.39
CA HIS A 342 2.80 -15.86 -3.29
C HIS A 342 2.61 -16.49 -4.67
N TYR A 343 2.52 -17.82 -4.75
CA TYR A 343 2.29 -18.49 -6.03
C TYR A 343 0.93 -18.12 -6.67
N ARG A 344 -0.10 -17.80 -5.86
CA ARG A 344 -1.43 -17.44 -6.38
C ARG A 344 -1.92 -16.08 -5.90
N HIS A 345 -2.51 -15.98 -4.71
CA HIS A 345 -3.10 -14.71 -4.23
C HIS A 345 -2.36 -14.18 -3.01
N GLY A 346 -2.27 -12.86 -2.87
CA GLY A 346 -1.72 -12.22 -1.68
C GLY A 346 -2.68 -12.31 -0.50
N VAL A 347 -3.68 -11.43 -0.49
CA VAL A 347 -4.73 -11.39 0.54
C VAL A 347 -6.05 -11.89 -0.05
N ARG A 348 -6.71 -12.83 0.61
CA ARG A 348 -7.92 -13.48 0.11
C ARG A 348 -9.00 -13.66 1.18
N PRO A 349 -9.85 -12.65 1.39
CA PRO A 349 -11.11 -12.86 2.09
C PRO A 349 -12.06 -13.68 1.22
N GLN A 350 -12.60 -14.76 1.79
CA GLN A 350 -13.56 -15.62 1.10
C GLN A 350 -14.71 -16.00 2.01
N ASN A 351 -15.95 -15.98 1.52
CA ASN A 351 -17.08 -16.52 2.27
C ASN A 351 -17.94 -17.43 1.40
N GLN A 352 -18.17 -18.66 1.88
CA GLN A 352 -19.05 -19.62 1.23
C GLN A 352 -20.24 -20.02 2.11
N LEU A 353 -20.23 -19.63 3.39
CA LEU A 353 -21.26 -19.99 4.37
C LEU A 353 -22.14 -18.79 4.70
N ASP A 354 -23.44 -19.02 4.81
CA ASP A 354 -24.40 -18.01 5.26
C ASP A 354 -24.06 -17.52 6.67
N GLY A 355 -24.06 -16.20 6.84
CA GLY A 355 -23.73 -15.56 8.12
C GLY A 355 -22.24 -15.35 8.38
N ALA A 356 -21.35 -15.85 7.52
CA ALA A 356 -19.95 -15.44 7.48
C ALA A 356 -19.76 -14.20 6.60
N GLY A 357 -18.62 -13.54 6.73
CA GLY A 357 -18.19 -12.47 5.85
C GLY A 357 -18.61 -11.07 6.23
N LYS A 358 -19.15 -10.88 7.44
CA LYS A 358 -19.62 -9.59 7.90
C LYS A 358 -18.46 -8.86 8.57
N GLY A 359 -18.18 -7.63 8.12
CA GLY A 359 -17.23 -6.75 8.80
C GLY A 359 -15.78 -7.10 8.54
N TYR A 360 -15.39 -7.28 7.27
CA TYR A 360 -13.97 -7.31 6.92
C TYR A 360 -13.42 -5.89 6.81
N TYR A 361 -12.35 -5.61 7.54
CA TYR A 361 -11.66 -4.31 7.53
C TYR A 361 -10.19 -4.51 7.12
N LEU A 362 -9.88 -4.22 5.86
CA LEU A 362 -8.52 -4.31 5.31
C LEU A 362 -7.99 -2.90 5.11
N THR A 363 -6.94 -2.51 5.84
CA THR A 363 -6.43 -1.13 5.82
C THR A 363 -4.91 -1.09 5.69
N ASN A 364 -4.37 -0.20 4.86
CA ASN A 364 -2.92 -0.08 4.68
C ASN A 364 -2.28 -1.43 4.30
N ILE A 365 -2.80 -2.04 3.23
CA ILE A 365 -2.32 -3.33 2.71
C ILE A 365 -1.46 -3.05 1.48
N GLU A 366 -0.28 -3.65 1.43
CA GLU A 366 0.57 -3.66 0.23
C GLU A 366 0.74 -5.10 -0.25
N SER A 367 0.36 -5.37 -1.51
CA SER A 367 0.37 -6.73 -2.07
C SER A 367 0.99 -6.81 -3.45
N TYR A 368 2.12 -7.53 -3.58
CA TYR A 368 2.89 -7.55 -4.84
C TYR A 368 3.67 -8.82 -5.13
N GLY A 369 4.06 -9.00 -6.40
CA GLY A 369 4.85 -10.13 -6.85
C GLY A 369 4.11 -11.48 -6.76
N ASN A 370 2.77 -11.45 -6.64
CA ASN A 370 1.96 -12.66 -6.52
C ASN A 370 1.65 -13.24 -7.88
N GLY A 371 1.59 -14.57 -8.03
CA GLY A 371 1.40 -15.21 -9.33
C GLY A 371 0.03 -14.98 -9.97
N GLN A 372 -0.98 -14.53 -9.22
CA GLN A 372 -2.28 -14.11 -9.74
C GLN A 372 -2.73 -12.76 -9.19
N VAL A 373 -3.35 -12.70 -8.02
CA VAL A 373 -4.06 -11.47 -7.59
C VAL A 373 -3.46 -10.91 -6.31
N GLY A 374 -3.27 -9.58 -6.25
CA GLY A 374 -2.80 -8.90 -5.04
C GLY A 374 -3.79 -9.06 -3.88
N VAL A 375 -5.02 -8.57 -4.06
CA VAL A 375 -6.15 -8.73 -3.12
C VAL A 375 -7.35 -9.32 -3.85
N ASN A 376 -7.81 -10.50 -3.43
CA ASN A 376 -8.93 -11.23 -4.02
C ASN A 376 -10.06 -11.42 -3.01
N VAL A 377 -11.09 -10.59 -3.07
CA VAL A 377 -12.28 -10.71 -2.22
C VAL A 377 -13.32 -11.53 -2.96
N ARG A 378 -13.72 -12.68 -2.40
CA ARG A 378 -14.72 -13.55 -3.01
C ARG A 378 -15.89 -13.82 -2.07
N TYR A 379 -17.08 -13.46 -2.49
CA TYR A 379 -18.30 -13.61 -1.71
C TYR A 379 -19.28 -14.54 -2.41
N GLU A 380 -19.60 -15.66 -1.76
CA GLU A 380 -20.44 -16.73 -2.28
C GLU A 380 -21.62 -17.04 -1.32
N ALA A 381 -21.81 -16.25 -0.26
CA ALA A 381 -22.87 -16.43 0.73
C ALA A 381 -24.18 -15.70 0.32
N THR A 382 -25.33 -16.15 0.81
CA THR A 382 -26.63 -15.55 0.42
C THR A 382 -27.02 -14.33 1.25
N THR A 383 -26.35 -14.09 2.37
CA THR A 383 -26.61 -12.95 3.26
C THR A 383 -25.98 -11.66 2.75
N GLU A 384 -26.51 -10.52 3.19
CA GLU A 384 -25.87 -9.22 2.90
C GLU A 384 -24.57 -9.05 3.69
N ALA A 385 -23.53 -8.50 3.04
CA ALA A 385 -22.26 -8.17 3.66
C ALA A 385 -21.66 -6.86 3.13
N THR A 386 -20.77 -6.27 3.94
CA THR A 386 -19.93 -5.14 3.54
C THR A 386 -18.47 -5.48 3.84
N VAL A 387 -17.61 -5.21 2.86
CA VAL A 387 -16.15 -5.33 2.99
C VAL A 387 -15.57 -3.94 2.84
N HIS A 388 -14.79 -3.51 3.83
CA HIS A 388 -14.11 -2.22 3.84
C HIS A 388 -12.64 -2.40 3.46
N LEU A 389 -12.20 -1.71 2.41
CA LEU A 389 -10.81 -1.69 1.95
C LEU A 389 -10.32 -0.23 1.92
N SER A 390 -9.27 0.11 2.65
CA SER A 390 -8.74 1.48 2.63
C SER A 390 -7.22 1.54 2.54
N ASN A 391 -6.69 2.50 1.77
CA ASN A 391 -5.25 2.66 1.54
C ASN A 391 -4.60 1.35 1.06
N ILE A 392 -5.10 0.79 -0.04
CA ILE A 392 -4.62 -0.47 -0.60
C ILE A 392 -3.65 -0.20 -1.74
N ARG A 393 -2.48 -0.86 -1.72
CA ARG A 393 -1.48 -0.81 -2.79
C ARG A 393 -1.29 -2.19 -3.37
N THR A 394 -1.47 -2.34 -4.67
CA THR A 394 -1.22 -3.62 -5.34
C THR A 394 -0.42 -3.44 -6.61
N HIS A 395 0.65 -4.21 -6.78
CA HIS A 395 1.48 -4.08 -7.97
C HIS A 395 2.25 -5.33 -8.35
N ASP A 396 2.74 -5.38 -9.59
CA ASP A 396 3.57 -6.48 -10.10
C ASP A 396 2.95 -7.88 -9.88
N ASN A 397 1.62 -7.98 -9.88
CA ASN A 397 0.92 -9.26 -9.75
C ASN A 397 0.71 -9.90 -11.14
N GLY A 398 0.73 -11.24 -11.18
CA GLY A 398 0.63 -12.06 -12.39
C GLY A 398 -0.76 -12.12 -13.02
N ASN A 399 -1.75 -11.46 -12.43
CA ASN A 399 -3.06 -11.16 -13.00
C ASN A 399 -3.56 -9.79 -12.49
N HIS A 400 -4.56 -9.72 -11.61
CA HIS A 400 -5.17 -8.44 -11.18
C HIS A 400 -4.49 -7.84 -9.94
N GLY A 401 -4.54 -6.52 -9.78
CA GLY A 401 -4.21 -5.90 -8.51
C GLY A 401 -5.26 -6.21 -7.44
N LEU A 402 -6.48 -5.69 -7.64
CA LEU A 402 -7.68 -6.01 -6.85
C LEU A 402 -8.69 -6.78 -7.70
N HIS A 403 -9.23 -7.87 -7.17
CA HIS A 403 -10.32 -8.64 -7.76
C HIS A 403 -11.42 -8.84 -6.72
N LEU A 404 -12.60 -8.26 -6.97
CA LEU A 404 -13.76 -8.29 -6.08
C LEU A 404 -14.85 -9.09 -6.79
N ILE A 405 -15.28 -10.21 -6.21
CA ILE A 405 -16.19 -11.16 -6.87
C ILE A 405 -17.38 -11.44 -5.95
N GLU A 406 -18.58 -11.21 -6.47
CA GLU A 406 -19.83 -11.71 -5.92
C GLU A 406 -20.34 -12.84 -6.81
N ASP A 407 -20.30 -14.07 -6.30
CA ASP A 407 -20.90 -15.24 -6.95
C ASP A 407 -22.38 -15.40 -6.55
N GLN A 408 -22.72 -15.05 -5.31
CA GLN A 408 -24.07 -15.14 -4.73
C GLN A 408 -24.30 -14.04 -3.69
N GLY A 409 -25.56 -13.70 -3.45
CA GLY A 409 -25.98 -12.81 -2.36
C GLY A 409 -26.10 -11.34 -2.76
N THR A 410 -25.78 -10.47 -1.80
CA THR A 410 -25.66 -9.02 -1.97
C THR A 410 -24.45 -8.55 -1.17
N ILE A 411 -23.42 -8.05 -1.84
CA ILE A 411 -22.23 -7.50 -1.18
C ILE A 411 -21.97 -6.06 -1.59
N THR A 412 -21.63 -5.24 -0.60
CA THR A 412 -21.05 -3.91 -0.81
C THR A 412 -19.55 -3.94 -0.60
N TYR A 413 -18.79 -3.51 -1.60
CA TYR A 413 -17.36 -3.23 -1.50
C TYR A 413 -17.14 -1.74 -1.25
N ASP A 414 -16.79 -1.36 -0.04
CA ASP A 414 -16.49 0.02 0.34
C ASP A 414 -14.98 0.25 0.29
N ILE A 415 -14.49 0.85 -0.80
CA ILE A 415 -13.07 1.02 -1.09
C ILE A 415 -12.64 2.49 -1.11
N SER A 416 -11.51 2.79 -0.49
CA SER A 416 -10.92 4.14 -0.48
C SER A 416 -9.41 4.13 -0.62
N ASP A 417 -8.85 5.15 -1.28
CA ASP A 417 -7.41 5.38 -1.43
C ASP A 417 -6.65 4.17 -2.01
N VAL A 418 -7.18 3.59 -3.08
CA VAL A 418 -6.59 2.41 -3.74
C VAL A 418 -5.61 2.85 -4.82
N ARG A 419 -4.41 2.26 -4.84
CA ARG A 419 -3.43 2.40 -5.92
C ARG A 419 -3.05 1.03 -6.48
N SER A 420 -3.20 0.85 -7.79
CA SER A 420 -2.96 -0.44 -8.43
C SER A 420 -2.18 -0.31 -9.73
N TRP A 421 -0.94 -0.82 -9.79
CA TRP A 421 -0.08 -0.59 -10.96
C TRP A 421 0.76 -1.78 -11.39
N ALA A 422 1.20 -1.80 -12.65
CA ALA A 422 2.11 -2.81 -13.19
C ALA A 422 1.66 -4.28 -13.01
N ASN A 423 0.36 -4.53 -12.82
CA ASN A 423 -0.17 -5.89 -12.80
C ASN A 423 -0.33 -6.38 -14.25
N THR A 424 -0.12 -7.66 -14.54
CA THR A 424 -0.26 -8.16 -15.94
C THR A 424 -1.70 -8.18 -16.45
N GLY A 425 -2.67 -8.23 -15.54
CA GLY A 425 -4.10 -8.08 -15.78
C GLY A 425 -4.57 -6.66 -15.45
N ARG A 426 -5.73 -6.53 -14.81
CA ARG A 426 -6.37 -5.23 -14.49
C ARG A 426 -5.91 -4.66 -13.16
N GLY A 427 -5.99 -3.34 -13.00
CA GLY A 427 -5.74 -2.69 -11.71
C GLY A 427 -6.81 -3.01 -10.67
N LEU A 428 -8.08 -2.79 -11.05
CA LEU A 428 -9.28 -3.15 -10.28
C LEU A 428 -10.26 -3.91 -11.18
N PHE A 429 -10.69 -5.08 -10.74
CA PHE A 429 -11.73 -5.87 -11.40
C PHE A 429 -12.83 -6.22 -10.40
N VAL A 430 -14.06 -5.81 -10.68
CA VAL A 430 -15.25 -6.12 -9.88
C VAL A 430 -16.21 -6.97 -10.71
N GLU A 431 -16.61 -8.13 -10.21
CA GLU A 431 -17.60 -9.03 -10.80
C GLU A 431 -18.84 -9.08 -9.90
N ASN A 432 -19.92 -8.40 -10.30
CA ASN A 432 -21.16 -8.19 -9.54
C ASN A 432 -20.96 -7.44 -8.19
N GLY A 433 -22.04 -7.27 -7.42
CA GLY A 433 -22.08 -6.51 -6.15
C GLY A 433 -22.29 -5.00 -6.32
N THR A 434 -22.22 -4.27 -5.20
CA THR A 434 -22.21 -2.80 -5.16
C THR A 434 -20.82 -2.31 -4.78
N LEU A 435 -20.13 -1.63 -5.68
CA LEU A 435 -18.85 -0.95 -5.43
C LEU A 435 -19.09 0.49 -4.99
N LYS A 436 -18.65 0.86 -3.79
CA LYS A 436 -18.50 2.23 -3.32
C LYS A 436 -17.03 2.60 -3.31
N ALA A 437 -16.59 3.51 -4.16
CA ALA A 437 -15.17 3.75 -4.40
C ALA A 437 -14.78 5.23 -4.26
N THR A 438 -13.73 5.53 -3.52
CA THR A 438 -13.17 6.90 -3.41
C THR A 438 -11.67 6.87 -3.65
N SER A 439 -11.14 7.75 -4.51
CA SER A 439 -9.69 7.88 -4.75
C SER A 439 -9.04 6.56 -5.19
N VAL A 440 -9.51 5.97 -6.30
CA VAL A 440 -8.96 4.75 -6.89
C VAL A 440 -8.13 5.13 -8.10
N ILE A 441 -6.85 4.81 -8.07
CA ILE A 441 -5.91 5.08 -9.17
C ILE A 441 -5.34 3.76 -9.67
N THR A 442 -5.55 3.45 -10.94
CA THR A 442 -4.89 2.34 -11.63
C THR A 442 -3.90 2.87 -12.65
N SER A 443 -2.73 2.23 -12.80
CA SER A 443 -1.78 2.67 -13.82
C SER A 443 -0.85 1.60 -14.36
N GLY A 444 -0.55 1.58 -15.66
CA GLY A 444 0.47 0.69 -16.21
C GLY A 444 0.14 -0.80 -16.11
N ASN A 445 -1.13 -1.16 -15.96
CA ASN A 445 -1.60 -2.55 -15.90
C ASN A 445 -1.75 -3.12 -17.32
N GLY A 446 -1.54 -4.44 -17.47
CA GLY A 446 -1.45 -5.14 -18.75
C GLY A 446 -2.79 -5.65 -19.32
N GLY A 447 -3.87 -5.53 -18.55
CA GLY A 447 -5.22 -5.91 -18.94
C GLY A 447 -5.82 -5.01 -20.02
N ASP A 448 -7.00 -5.38 -20.49
CA ASP A 448 -7.81 -4.58 -21.42
C ASP A 448 -8.40 -3.31 -20.79
N SER A 449 -8.27 -3.13 -19.48
CA SER A 449 -8.80 -1.99 -18.73
C SER A 449 -8.05 -1.84 -17.40
N GLY A 450 -7.89 -0.61 -16.93
CA GLY A 450 -7.42 -0.34 -15.57
C GLY A 450 -8.46 -0.70 -14.53
N ILE A 451 -9.68 -0.21 -14.72
CA ILE A 451 -10.85 -0.47 -13.88
C ILE A 451 -11.94 -1.13 -14.72
N LEU A 452 -12.34 -2.35 -14.33
CA LEU A 452 -13.49 -3.05 -14.91
C LEU A 452 -14.50 -3.36 -13.80
N ALA A 453 -15.74 -2.89 -13.97
CA ALA A 453 -16.89 -3.33 -13.20
C ALA A 453 -17.82 -4.14 -14.11
N ASP A 454 -17.74 -5.45 -14.01
CA ASP A 454 -18.54 -6.40 -14.77
C ASP A 454 -19.76 -6.85 -13.96
N GLY A 455 -20.91 -6.25 -14.24
CA GLY A 455 -22.17 -6.58 -13.58
C GLY A 455 -22.36 -5.97 -12.19
N ALA A 456 -21.45 -5.10 -11.74
CA ALA A 456 -21.52 -4.41 -10.46
C ALA A 456 -22.24 -3.06 -10.58
N GLU A 457 -22.99 -2.68 -9.53
CA GLU A 457 -23.40 -1.29 -9.32
C GLU A 457 -22.20 -0.49 -8.81
N VAL A 458 -21.96 0.72 -9.34
CA VAL A 458 -20.78 1.52 -8.98
C VAL A 458 -21.18 2.92 -8.52
N GLU A 459 -20.88 3.24 -7.27
CA GLU A 459 -20.93 4.57 -6.68
C GLU A 459 -19.47 5.03 -6.46
N GLY A 460 -18.96 6.03 -7.19
CA GLY A 460 -17.54 6.35 -7.11
C GLY A 460 -17.15 7.81 -7.30
N THR A 461 -16.11 8.26 -6.60
CA THR A 461 -15.45 9.55 -6.83
C THR A 461 -13.93 9.38 -6.95
N GLY A 462 -13.30 10.11 -7.86
CA GLY A 462 -11.84 10.05 -8.04
C GLY A 462 -11.36 8.69 -8.54
N LEU A 463 -12.00 8.17 -9.59
CA LEU A 463 -11.59 6.95 -10.28
C LEU A 463 -10.70 7.31 -11.47
N GLU A 464 -9.43 6.94 -11.42
CA GLU A 464 -8.42 7.26 -12.41
C GLU A 464 -7.80 5.96 -12.96
N SER A 465 -7.66 5.86 -14.28
CA SER A 465 -6.95 4.78 -14.98
C SER A 465 -5.94 5.41 -15.94
N LEU A 466 -4.66 5.07 -15.78
CA LEU A 466 -3.53 5.81 -16.35
C LEU A 466 -2.54 4.88 -17.06
N ASN A 467 -2.47 4.91 -18.39
CA ASN A 467 -1.53 4.10 -19.18
C ASN A 467 -1.69 2.58 -18.97
N ASP A 468 -2.90 2.11 -18.73
CA ASP A 468 -3.23 0.69 -18.68
C ASP A 468 -3.31 0.17 -20.13
N ALA A 469 -2.29 -0.61 -20.52
CA ALA A 469 -2.07 -1.05 -21.89
C ALA A 469 -2.40 -2.54 -22.06
N GLY A 470 -3.34 -2.85 -22.96
CA GLY A 470 -3.61 -4.23 -23.37
C GLY A 470 -2.34 -4.91 -23.90
N ASN A 471 -1.78 -5.84 -23.12
CA ASN A 471 -0.52 -6.49 -23.44
C ASN A 471 -0.75 -7.56 -24.53
N GLY A 472 -0.48 -7.24 -25.79
CA GLY A 472 -0.06 -8.24 -26.78
C GLY A 472 -1.10 -9.09 -27.53
N GLN A 473 -2.36 -8.67 -27.64
CA GLN A 473 -3.26 -9.15 -28.71
C GLN A 473 -3.53 -8.01 -29.68
N THR A 474 -3.64 -8.29 -30.97
CA THR A 474 -3.62 -7.37 -32.13
C THR A 474 -4.74 -6.30 -32.20
N TYR A 475 -5.41 -6.01 -31.09
CA TYR A 475 -6.35 -4.91 -30.90
C TYR A 475 -5.95 -4.18 -29.61
N ARG A 476 -5.21 -3.08 -29.73
CA ARG A 476 -4.74 -2.27 -28.59
C ARG A 476 -5.89 -1.39 -28.11
N GLU A 477 -6.65 -1.87 -27.15
CA GLU A 477 -7.60 -1.02 -26.45
C GLU A 477 -6.94 -0.61 -25.13
N CYS A 478 -6.47 0.63 -25.05
CA CYS A 478 -5.87 1.20 -23.84
C CYS A 478 -6.90 2.06 -23.08
N ASP A 479 -6.70 2.18 -21.76
CA ASP A 479 -7.35 3.10 -20.81
C ASP A 479 -8.89 3.11 -20.87
N ARG A 480 -9.51 2.30 -20.02
CA ARG A 480 -10.97 2.25 -19.89
C ARG A 480 -11.40 2.13 -18.44
N VAL A 481 -12.38 2.95 -18.06
CA VAL A 481 -13.39 2.54 -17.08
C VAL A 481 -14.50 1.85 -17.86
N VAL A 482 -14.63 0.54 -17.70
CA VAL A 482 -15.72 -0.23 -18.29
C VAL A 482 -16.76 -0.50 -17.22
N LEU A 483 -17.98 0.01 -17.46
CA LEU A 483 -19.16 -0.30 -16.65
C LEU A 483 -20.04 -1.23 -17.48
N THR A 484 -20.16 -2.48 -17.04
CA THR A 484 -21.05 -3.47 -17.66
C THR A 484 -22.25 -3.72 -16.76
N THR A 485 -23.45 -3.73 -17.32
CA THR A 485 -24.69 -3.93 -16.55
C THR A 485 -24.81 -5.35 -15.97
N PRO A 486 -25.56 -5.55 -14.86
CA PRO A 486 -25.67 -6.84 -14.17
C PRO A 486 -26.22 -7.98 -15.04
N ARG A 487 -25.58 -9.14 -14.94
CA ARG A 487 -26.11 -10.40 -15.48
C ARG A 487 -27.16 -10.97 -14.52
N ALA A 488 -28.34 -11.33 -15.03
CA ALA A 488 -29.46 -11.78 -14.19
C ALA A 488 -29.13 -13.04 -13.35
N ILE A 489 -29.14 -12.90 -12.01
CA ILE A 489 -29.23 -14.01 -11.06
C ILE A 489 -30.51 -13.81 -10.22
N GLY A 490 -31.59 -14.51 -10.57
CA GLY A 490 -32.60 -15.05 -9.64
C GLY A 490 -33.51 -14.15 -8.77
N SER A 491 -33.28 -12.85 -8.58
CA SER A 491 -34.15 -11.98 -7.77
C SER A 491 -34.33 -10.60 -8.41
N GLU A 492 -35.43 -9.92 -8.05
CA GLU A 492 -35.80 -8.58 -8.53
C GLU A 492 -34.71 -7.56 -8.15
N SER A 493 -33.71 -7.38 -9.01
CA SER A 493 -32.74 -6.27 -8.90
C SER A 493 -33.51 -4.96 -9.10
N ASN A 494 -33.70 -4.21 -8.02
CA ASN A 494 -34.15 -2.82 -8.04
C ASN A 494 -32.94 -1.93 -8.31
N GLY A 495 -32.89 -1.27 -9.48
CA GLY A 495 -32.05 -0.09 -9.72
C GLY A 495 -30.56 -0.35 -9.93
N VAL A 496 -30.01 0.24 -10.99
CA VAL A 496 -28.71 0.90 -10.90
C VAL A 496 -29.04 2.33 -10.47
N GLU A 497 -29.09 2.56 -9.16
CA GLU A 497 -29.44 3.85 -8.59
C GLU A 497 -28.15 4.58 -8.24
N LEU A 498 -27.54 5.23 -9.24
CA LEU A 498 -26.41 6.15 -9.05
C LEU A 498 -26.90 7.40 -8.29
N ARG A 499 -27.20 7.26 -6.99
CA ARG A 499 -27.57 8.38 -6.12
C ARG A 499 -26.35 8.83 -5.31
N SER A 500 -26.17 10.16 -5.33
CA SER A 500 -25.04 10.94 -4.81
C SER A 500 -23.71 10.77 -5.56
N ASN A 501 -23.49 11.65 -6.54
CA ASN A 501 -22.19 12.07 -7.08
C ASN A 501 -21.27 10.95 -7.59
N VAL A 502 -21.58 10.38 -8.75
CA VAL A 502 -20.55 9.71 -9.56
C VAL A 502 -19.68 10.82 -10.18
N TYR A 503 -18.56 11.12 -9.54
CA TYR A 503 -17.56 12.06 -10.01
C TYR A 503 -16.42 11.25 -10.63
N VAL A 504 -16.53 10.90 -11.92
CA VAL A 504 -15.43 10.25 -12.64
C VAL A 504 -14.52 11.37 -13.16
N ASP A 505 -13.65 11.90 -12.29
CA ASP A 505 -12.58 12.79 -12.73
C ASP A 505 -11.47 11.96 -13.39
N VAL A 506 -11.70 11.51 -14.62
CA VAL A 506 -10.63 10.93 -15.43
C VAL A 506 -9.71 12.08 -15.82
N THR A 507 -8.56 12.23 -15.17
CA THR A 507 -7.48 13.08 -15.68
C THR A 507 -6.58 12.19 -16.54
N ALA A 508 -6.89 12.07 -17.83
CA ALA A 508 -6.04 11.30 -18.74
C ALA A 508 -4.70 12.02 -18.98
N PRO A 509 -3.52 11.42 -18.66
CA PRO A 509 -2.29 11.81 -19.33
C PRO A 509 -2.39 11.42 -20.80
N GLN A 510 -1.69 12.16 -21.66
CA GLN A 510 -1.66 12.01 -23.12
C GLN A 510 -1.68 10.53 -23.58
N CYS A 511 -2.86 10.01 -23.90
CA CYS A 511 -3.00 8.69 -24.49
C CYS A 511 -2.64 8.82 -25.98
N THR A 512 -1.35 8.71 -26.33
CA THR A 512 -0.92 8.72 -27.73
C THR A 512 -1.07 7.33 -28.32
N ASP A 513 -2.29 6.89 -28.66
CA ASP A 513 -2.47 5.65 -29.44
C ASP A 513 -2.05 5.83 -30.92
N ASN A 514 -1.54 7.00 -31.32
CA ASN A 514 -1.10 7.31 -32.70
C ASN A 514 -2.13 6.87 -33.78
N GLY A 515 -3.42 6.76 -33.44
CA GLY A 515 -4.50 6.37 -34.34
C GLY A 515 -4.49 4.91 -34.82
N GLN A 516 -3.95 3.94 -34.07
CA GLN A 516 -3.87 2.54 -34.55
C GLN A 516 -5.07 1.64 -34.18
N SER A 517 -5.95 2.03 -33.25
CA SER A 517 -7.03 1.15 -32.78
C SER A 517 -8.39 1.83 -32.85
N ALA A 518 -9.21 1.44 -33.84
CA ALA A 518 -10.46 2.13 -34.20
C ALA A 518 -11.61 2.03 -33.17
N TYR A 519 -11.34 1.66 -31.91
CA TYR A 519 -12.40 1.33 -30.94
C TYR A 519 -12.10 1.67 -29.47
N SER A 520 -10.97 2.28 -29.11
CA SER A 520 -10.69 2.63 -27.71
C SER A 520 -11.60 3.77 -27.21
N ALA A 521 -12.05 3.70 -25.95
CA ALA A 521 -12.85 4.76 -25.38
C ALA A 521 -12.52 4.99 -23.91
N GLY A 522 -12.29 6.24 -23.50
CA GLY A 522 -11.87 6.54 -22.12
C GLY A 522 -12.88 6.06 -21.07
N ILE A 523 -14.17 6.30 -21.35
CA ILE A 523 -15.28 5.63 -20.67
C ILE A 523 -16.03 4.79 -21.70
N ASN A 524 -16.19 3.50 -21.41
CA ASN A 524 -16.90 2.57 -22.29
C ASN A 524 -18.02 1.87 -21.52
N ILE A 525 -19.26 2.23 -21.83
CA ILE A 525 -20.45 1.66 -21.21
C ILE A 525 -21.04 0.64 -22.17
N ASN A 526 -21.07 -0.62 -21.75
CA ASN A 526 -21.65 -1.70 -22.55
C ASN A 526 -22.74 -2.39 -21.75
N GLU A 527 -23.83 -2.75 -22.43
CA GLU A 527 -24.76 -3.71 -21.87
C GLU A 527 -24.30 -5.12 -22.23
N SER A 528 -24.09 -5.95 -21.21
CA SER A 528 -23.92 -7.38 -21.40
C SER A 528 -25.03 -8.10 -20.64
N GLY A 529 -26.02 -8.61 -21.36
CA GLY A 529 -27.15 -9.32 -20.78
C GLY A 529 -28.51 -8.83 -21.25
N THR A 530 -29.55 -9.20 -20.50
CA THR A 530 -30.97 -8.91 -20.84
C THR A 530 -31.55 -7.74 -20.05
N LYS A 531 -30.76 -7.10 -19.20
CA LYS A 531 -31.19 -5.96 -18.38
C LYS A 531 -30.38 -4.74 -18.78
N SER A 532 -31.11 -3.68 -19.10
CA SER A 532 -30.54 -2.37 -19.35
C SER A 532 -30.37 -1.59 -18.05
N ALA A 533 -29.39 -0.70 -18.01
CA ALA A 533 -29.23 0.20 -16.86
C ALA A 533 -30.42 1.16 -16.82
N ASP A 534 -31.10 1.32 -15.67
CA ASP A 534 -32.23 2.26 -15.55
C ASP A 534 -31.79 3.72 -15.78
N PHE A 535 -30.58 4.05 -15.32
CA PHE A 535 -29.99 5.37 -15.45
C PHE A 535 -28.46 5.28 -15.46
N ILE A 536 -27.83 6.10 -16.29
CA ILE A 536 -26.37 6.29 -16.33
C ILE A 536 -26.08 7.77 -16.06
N ARG A 537 -25.15 8.07 -15.16
CA ARG A 537 -24.67 9.45 -14.91
C ARG A 537 -23.17 9.52 -14.81
N ILE A 538 -22.60 10.45 -15.58
CA ILE A 538 -21.19 10.84 -15.54
C ILE A 538 -21.15 12.32 -15.20
N ASP A 539 -20.62 12.68 -14.04
CA ASP A 539 -20.36 14.07 -13.69
C ASP A 539 -18.85 14.36 -13.58
N GLY A 540 -18.40 15.47 -14.16
CA GLY A 540 -17.01 15.91 -14.12
C GLY A 540 -16.07 15.12 -15.04
N GLY A 541 -14.79 15.47 -15.00
CA GLY A 541 -13.71 14.74 -15.66
C GLY A 541 -13.21 15.33 -16.98
N GLN A 542 -11.94 15.05 -17.28
CA GLN A 542 -11.24 15.48 -18.49
C GLN A 542 -10.85 14.26 -19.35
N LEU A 543 -11.74 13.89 -20.26
CA LEU A 543 -11.53 12.79 -21.20
C LEU A 543 -10.91 13.37 -22.48
N THR A 544 -9.62 13.15 -22.69
CA THR A 544 -8.93 13.66 -23.89
C THR A 544 -8.04 12.61 -24.52
N SER A 545 -7.75 12.78 -25.81
CA SER A 545 -6.79 11.94 -26.56
C SER A 545 -7.20 10.46 -26.71
N ASN A 546 -8.48 10.12 -26.59
CA ASN A 546 -8.97 8.76 -26.86
C ASN A 546 -9.43 8.60 -28.32
N TRP A 547 -9.67 7.37 -28.79
CA TRP A 547 -10.38 7.20 -30.07
C TRP A 547 -11.81 7.75 -29.97
N GLN A 548 -12.51 7.40 -28.88
CA GLN A 548 -13.76 8.03 -28.42
C GLN A 548 -13.60 8.46 -26.95
N ASN A 549 -14.03 9.64 -26.54
CA ASN A 549 -13.86 10.01 -25.12
C ASN A 549 -14.91 9.33 -24.23
N VAL A 550 -16.16 9.30 -24.68
CA VAL A 550 -17.24 8.49 -24.09
C VAL A 550 -17.86 7.62 -25.18
N ARG A 551 -17.98 6.31 -24.92
CA ARG A 551 -18.73 5.35 -25.73
C ARG A 551 -19.84 4.75 -24.87
N SER A 552 -21.08 4.79 -25.33
CA SER A 552 -22.17 4.00 -24.76
C SER A 552 -22.85 3.16 -25.84
N ARG A 553 -23.00 1.87 -25.55
CA ARG A 553 -23.83 0.90 -26.29
C ARG A 553 -24.94 0.30 -25.43
N ALA A 554 -25.22 0.93 -24.29
CA ALA A 554 -26.27 0.53 -23.39
C ALA A 554 -27.63 1.09 -23.85
N ASP A 555 -28.65 0.24 -23.91
CA ASP A 555 -30.06 0.62 -24.07
C ASP A 555 -30.65 1.17 -22.76
N SER A 556 -30.00 2.18 -22.18
CA SER A 556 -30.50 2.82 -20.96
C SER A 556 -31.57 3.86 -21.30
N PRO A 557 -32.75 3.86 -20.65
CA PRO A 557 -33.78 4.86 -20.93
C PRO A 557 -33.37 6.28 -20.50
N TRP A 558 -32.32 6.44 -19.69
CA TRP A 558 -31.87 7.74 -19.19
C TRP A 558 -30.35 7.80 -19.03
N MET A 559 -29.70 8.72 -19.74
CA MET A 559 -28.28 9.02 -19.57
C MET A 559 -28.08 10.49 -19.24
N THR A 560 -27.23 10.82 -18.28
CA THR A 560 -26.82 12.20 -17.96
C THR A 560 -25.31 12.35 -18.00
N LEU A 561 -24.83 13.32 -18.78
CA LEU A 561 -23.45 13.79 -18.75
C LEU A 561 -23.46 15.22 -18.21
N SER A 562 -22.75 15.50 -17.12
CA SER A 562 -22.63 16.85 -16.56
C SER A 562 -21.18 17.26 -16.37
N ASP A 563 -20.81 18.48 -16.75
CA ASP A 563 -19.48 19.05 -16.48
C ASP A 563 -18.29 18.20 -16.98
N VAL A 564 -18.50 17.40 -18.04
CA VAL A 564 -17.47 16.54 -18.67
C VAL A 564 -16.72 17.32 -19.77
N ASP A 565 -15.39 17.41 -19.69
CA ASP A 565 -14.56 17.90 -20.80
C ASP A 565 -14.07 16.71 -21.64
N ALA A 566 -14.82 16.39 -22.70
CA ALA A 566 -14.59 15.26 -23.58
C ALA A 566 -13.93 15.65 -24.90
N GLN A 567 -13.06 16.67 -24.95
CA GLN A 567 -12.48 17.17 -26.21
C GLN A 567 -11.30 16.34 -26.72
N GLY A 568 -11.09 16.38 -28.04
CA GLY A 568 -9.84 15.93 -28.65
C GLY A 568 -9.74 14.41 -28.82
N SER A 569 -10.88 13.74 -29.04
CA SER A 569 -10.89 12.37 -29.53
C SER A 569 -10.45 12.27 -30.99
N VAL A 570 -10.14 11.06 -31.46
CA VAL A 570 -9.76 10.79 -32.86
C VAL A 570 -10.98 10.69 -33.78
N ASP A 571 -12.06 10.07 -33.32
CA ASP A 571 -13.27 9.79 -34.12
C ASP A 571 -14.45 10.67 -33.68
N VAL A 572 -14.99 10.40 -32.49
CA VAL A 572 -16.07 11.19 -31.90
C VAL A 572 -15.88 11.31 -30.40
N ASP A 573 -16.04 12.53 -29.90
CA ASP A 573 -15.83 12.86 -28.49
C ASP A 573 -16.81 12.07 -27.62
N ILE A 574 -18.08 11.97 -28.05
CA ILE A 574 -19.12 11.25 -27.34
C ILE A 574 -19.90 10.39 -28.35
N ASP A 575 -19.61 9.08 -28.43
CA ASP A 575 -20.35 8.07 -29.20
C ASP A 575 -21.42 7.43 -28.34
N ILE A 576 -22.64 7.94 -28.43
CA ILE A 576 -23.78 7.33 -27.76
C ILE A 576 -24.66 6.72 -28.85
N SER A 577 -24.50 5.42 -29.05
CA SER A 577 -25.33 4.64 -29.96
C SER A 577 -26.67 4.36 -29.28
N LEU A 578 -27.59 5.31 -29.39
CA LEU A 578 -28.92 5.24 -28.79
C LEU A 578 -29.86 4.36 -29.61
N THR A 579 -30.62 3.49 -28.95
CA THR A 579 -31.91 3.05 -29.46
C THR A 579 -32.94 4.18 -29.30
N ASP A 580 -34.05 4.11 -30.04
CA ASP A 580 -35.05 5.19 -30.21
C ASP A 580 -35.70 5.72 -28.91
N GLU A 581 -35.39 5.14 -27.73
CA GLU A 581 -36.06 5.43 -26.45
C GLU A 581 -35.15 6.03 -25.35
N THR A 582 -33.88 6.31 -25.63
CA THR A 582 -32.98 6.85 -24.59
C THR A 582 -33.11 8.37 -24.43
N ASN A 583 -33.36 8.83 -23.20
CA ASN A 583 -33.29 10.24 -22.83
C ASN A 583 -31.87 10.63 -22.42
N LEU A 584 -31.11 11.22 -23.36
CA LEU A 584 -29.80 11.79 -23.07
C LEU A 584 -29.92 13.25 -22.57
N THR A 585 -29.37 13.53 -21.40
CA THR A 585 -29.20 14.87 -20.83
C THR A 585 -27.73 15.23 -20.81
N VAL A 586 -27.32 16.26 -21.56
CA VAL A 586 -25.94 16.78 -21.52
C VAL A 586 -25.95 18.19 -20.91
N ARG A 587 -25.14 18.44 -19.87
CA ARG A 587 -25.07 19.72 -19.15
C ARG A 587 -23.62 20.17 -19.01
N ASN A 588 -23.29 21.38 -19.46
CA ASN A 588 -21.96 21.97 -19.31
C ASN A 588 -20.78 21.14 -19.86
N CYS A 589 -21.03 20.14 -20.71
CA CYS A 589 -19.96 19.34 -21.30
C CYS A 589 -19.25 20.08 -22.44
N ARG A 590 -17.94 19.93 -22.55
CA ARG A 590 -17.13 20.36 -23.69
C ARG A 590 -16.80 19.14 -24.57
N GLY A 591 -16.76 19.32 -25.89
CA GLY A 591 -16.56 18.21 -26.83
C GLY A 591 -17.85 17.47 -27.23
N ALA A 592 -18.97 17.71 -26.55
CA ALA A 592 -20.28 17.20 -26.99
C ALA A 592 -20.72 17.89 -28.30
N GLN A 593 -20.37 17.34 -29.45
CA GLN A 593 -21.16 17.55 -30.67
C GLN A 593 -22.35 16.59 -30.59
N ALA A 594 -23.54 17.15 -30.41
CA ALA A 594 -24.79 16.40 -30.43
C ALA A 594 -25.14 15.88 -31.83
#